data_AF-A0A537S1U7-F1
#
_entry.id   AF-A0A537S1U7-F1
#
_cell.length_a   1.000
_cell.length_b   1.000
_cell.length_c   1.000
_cell.angle_alpha   90.00
_cell.angle_beta   90.00
_cell.angle_gamma   90.00
#
_symmetry.space_group_name_H-M   'P 1'
#
loop_
_entity.id
_entity.type
_entity.pdbx_description
1 polymer ?
#
loop_
_entity_poly.entity_id
_entity_poly.type
_entity_poly.pdbx_seq_one_letter_code
_entity_poly.pdbx_strand_id
1 'polypeptide(L)'
;MSEPIWNKFLTERDKAVFATSGYGARGGFGKRPALLIIDVNYAFCDERPVPILESIKRWRNSCGEDAWVAMPYLKALIDKAHAKGVPVIYTTGVRREDNWDSGSWNWKNSRSDEDRSSRPATNVDGNDIVAEIAPAPQD
;
A
#
# COMPACT_ATOMS: atom_id res chain seq x y z
N MET A 1 11.43 -25.72 -3.49
CA MET A 1 10.66 -24.47 -3.67
C MET A 1 9.23 -24.87 -3.98
N SER A 2 8.24 -24.27 -3.34
CA SER A 2 6.83 -24.50 -3.66
C SER A 2 6.50 -23.94 -5.05
N GLU A 3 5.52 -24.54 -5.72
CA GLU A 3 4.98 -24.01 -6.97
C GLU A 3 4.44 -22.58 -6.75
N PRO A 4 4.68 -21.61 -7.67
CA PRO A 4 4.08 -20.28 -7.59
C PRO A 4 2.55 -20.37 -7.54
N ILE A 5 1.93 -19.74 -6.54
CA ILE A 5 0.49 -19.83 -6.30
C ILE A 5 -0.37 -19.38 -7.50
N TRP A 6 0.19 -18.53 -8.37
CA TRP A 6 -0.48 -18.01 -9.56
C TRP A 6 -0.56 -19.04 -10.70
N ASN A 7 0.30 -20.07 -10.71
CA ASN A 7 0.32 -21.09 -11.75
C ASN A 7 -1.00 -21.85 -11.87
N LYS A 8 -1.78 -21.96 -10.78
CA LYS A 8 -3.09 -22.62 -10.78
C LYS A 8 -4.14 -21.89 -11.63
N PHE A 9 -3.89 -20.62 -11.98
CA PHE A 9 -4.77 -19.81 -12.82
C PHE A 9 -4.27 -19.68 -14.26
N LEU A 10 -3.07 -20.20 -14.55
CA LEU A 10 -2.49 -20.17 -15.89
C LEU A 10 -2.86 -21.44 -16.64
N THR A 11 -3.33 -21.29 -17.88
CA THR A 11 -3.46 -22.43 -18.77
C THR A 11 -2.09 -23.00 -19.12
N GLU A 12 -2.05 -24.23 -19.61
CA GLU A 12 -0.78 -24.83 -20.10
C GLU A 12 -0.16 -23.99 -21.22
N ARG A 13 -0.98 -23.36 -22.06
CA ARG A 13 -0.51 -22.42 -23.09
C ARG A 13 0.16 -21.20 -22.46
N ASP A 14 -0.44 -20.61 -21.43
CA ASP A 14 0.14 -19.44 -20.76
C ASP A 14 1.50 -19.79 -20.15
N LYS A 15 1.59 -20.91 -19.41
CA LYS A 15 2.86 -21.39 -18.84
C LYS A 15 3.92 -21.60 -19.92
N ALA A 16 3.54 -22.20 -21.04
CA ALA A 16 4.44 -22.39 -22.18
C ALA A 16 4.90 -21.05 -22.79
N VAL A 17 4.01 -20.06 -22.93
CA VAL A 17 4.35 -18.71 -23.41
C VAL A 17 5.33 -18.01 -22.48
N PHE A 18 5.07 -18.01 -21.17
CA PHE A 18 5.98 -17.40 -20.18
C PHE A 18 7.36 -18.05 -20.23
N ALA A 19 7.41 -19.39 -20.20
CA ALA A 19 8.66 -20.15 -20.25
C ALA A 19 9.44 -19.89 -21.54
N THR A 20 8.76 -19.93 -22.70
CA THR A 20 9.39 -19.76 -24.01
C THR A 20 9.86 -18.32 -24.24
N SER A 21 9.10 -17.33 -23.74
CA SER A 21 9.41 -15.91 -23.90
C SER A 21 10.44 -15.40 -22.89
N GLY A 22 10.88 -16.25 -21.94
CA GLY A 22 11.88 -15.88 -20.93
C GLY A 22 11.35 -15.05 -19.76
N TYR A 23 10.02 -14.97 -19.58
CA TYR A 23 9.42 -14.27 -18.44
C TYR A 23 9.52 -15.09 -17.15
N GLY A 24 9.47 -14.41 -15.99
CA GLY A 24 9.60 -15.04 -14.68
C GLY A 24 11.04 -15.30 -14.22
N ALA A 25 12.04 -14.81 -14.98
CA ALA A 25 13.43 -14.83 -14.54
C ALA A 25 13.62 -14.02 -13.24
N ARG A 26 14.53 -14.48 -12.38
CA ARG A 26 14.87 -13.77 -11.13
C ARG A 26 15.87 -12.65 -11.42
N GLY A 27 15.49 -11.42 -11.11
CA GLY A 27 16.38 -10.25 -11.26
C GLY A 27 17.52 -10.16 -10.24
N GLY A 28 17.45 -10.92 -9.13
CA GLY A 28 18.42 -10.83 -8.04
C GLY A 28 18.32 -9.52 -7.24
N PHE A 29 19.20 -9.36 -6.25
CA PHE A 29 19.30 -8.15 -5.44
C PHE A 29 20.52 -7.31 -5.85
N GLY A 30 20.38 -5.98 -5.78
CA GLY A 30 21.49 -5.04 -5.92
C GLY A 30 22.30 -4.90 -4.62
N LYS A 31 23.29 -3.99 -4.62
CA LYS A 31 24.16 -3.73 -3.46
C LYS A 31 23.74 -2.55 -2.58
N ARG A 32 22.83 -1.70 -3.07
CA ARG A 32 22.40 -0.45 -2.41
C ARG A 32 20.87 -0.35 -2.46
N PRO A 33 20.15 -1.11 -1.63
CA PRO A 33 18.69 -1.07 -1.61
C PRO A 33 18.17 0.20 -0.94
N ALA A 34 16.89 0.48 -1.15
CA ALA A 34 16.07 1.39 -0.37
C ALA A 34 14.74 0.67 -0.06
N LEU A 35 14.09 1.05 1.02
CA LEU A 35 12.75 0.61 1.39
C LEU A 35 11.76 1.73 1.10
N LEU A 36 10.75 1.46 0.27
CA LEU A 36 9.67 2.40 -0.03
C LEU A 36 8.38 1.89 0.62
N ILE A 37 7.82 2.67 1.53
CA ILE A 37 6.54 2.42 2.20
C ILE A 37 5.46 3.18 1.43
N ILE A 38 4.57 2.46 0.75
CA ILE A 38 3.59 3.06 -0.16
C ILE A 38 2.23 3.16 0.53
N ASP A 39 1.80 4.40 0.78
CA ASP A 39 0.44 4.77 1.19
C ASP A 39 -0.09 3.99 2.40
N VAL A 40 0.77 3.70 3.38
CA VAL A 40 0.38 3.08 4.66
C VAL A 40 -0.09 4.18 5.63
N ASN A 41 -1.19 4.83 5.25
CA ASN A 41 -1.85 5.92 5.97
C ASN A 41 -3.26 5.50 6.42
N TYR A 42 -3.91 6.31 7.27
CA TYR A 42 -5.21 5.95 7.82
C TYR A 42 -6.33 5.80 6.77
N ALA A 43 -6.28 6.52 5.65
CA ALA A 43 -7.25 6.38 4.56
C ALA A 43 -7.15 5.02 3.84
N PHE A 44 -5.99 4.37 3.90
CA PHE A 44 -5.75 3.04 3.32
C PHE A 44 -5.74 1.92 4.37
N CYS A 45 -5.54 2.22 5.65
CA CYS A 45 -5.42 1.21 6.69
C CYS A 45 -6.57 1.21 7.71
N ASP A 46 -7.41 2.24 7.72
CA ASP A 46 -8.30 2.54 8.86
C ASP A 46 -7.50 2.76 10.16
N GLU A 47 -8.17 3.17 11.22
CA GLU A 47 -7.61 3.45 12.55
C GLU A 47 -7.45 2.18 13.41
N ARG A 48 -8.03 1.05 12.95
CA ARG A 48 -8.07 -0.24 13.68
C ARG A 48 -8.43 -1.39 12.72
N PRO A 49 -8.24 -2.67 13.08
CA PRO A 49 -8.56 -3.82 12.23
C PRO A 49 -10.07 -4.00 12.06
N VAL A 50 -10.66 -3.25 11.13
CA VAL A 50 -12.08 -3.32 10.76
C VAL A 50 -12.25 -4.23 9.56
N PRO A 51 -13.24 -5.17 9.55
CA PRO A 51 -13.57 -5.97 8.38
C PRO A 51 -13.67 -5.14 7.10
N ILE A 52 -13.07 -5.59 6.00
CA ILE A 52 -12.82 -4.77 4.80
C ILE A 52 -14.10 -4.13 4.26
N LEU A 53 -15.21 -4.88 4.24
CA LEU A 53 -16.51 -4.39 3.77
C LEU A 53 -17.12 -3.31 4.66
N GLU A 54 -16.75 -3.27 5.94
CA GLU A 54 -17.13 -2.19 6.86
C GLU A 54 -16.16 -1.02 6.79
N SER A 55 -14.86 -1.30 6.67
CA SER A 55 -13.82 -0.27 6.55
C SER A 55 -14.05 0.63 5.34
N ILE A 56 -14.31 0.03 4.16
CA ILE A 56 -14.49 0.78 2.90
C ILE A 56 -15.75 1.67 2.88
N LYS A 57 -16.69 1.47 3.80
CA LYS A 57 -17.83 2.39 3.94
C LYS A 57 -17.35 3.74 4.45
N ARG A 58 -16.38 3.74 5.36
CA ARG A 58 -15.76 4.94 5.93
C ARG A 58 -14.58 5.45 5.08
N TRP A 59 -13.67 4.55 4.74
CA TRP A 59 -12.45 4.86 4.00
C TRP A 59 -12.44 4.09 2.68
N ARG A 60 -12.93 4.69 1.59
CA ARG A 60 -13.20 3.99 0.33
C ARG A 60 -12.04 3.18 -0.28
N ASN A 61 -10.79 3.50 0.07
CA ASN A 61 -9.59 2.81 -0.42
C ASN A 61 -8.97 1.86 0.62
N SER A 62 -9.60 1.69 1.78
CA SER A 62 -9.01 0.94 2.89
C SER A 62 -8.88 -0.55 2.60
N CYS A 63 -7.76 -1.10 3.03
CA CYS A 63 -7.47 -2.53 3.08
C CYS A 63 -8.07 -3.22 4.32
N GLY A 64 -8.72 -2.48 5.24
CA GLY A 64 -9.38 -3.06 6.42
C GLY A 64 -8.43 -3.82 7.34
N GLU A 65 -8.89 -4.96 7.86
CA GLU A 65 -8.16 -5.84 8.77
C GLU A 65 -6.84 -6.36 8.17
N ASP A 66 -6.74 -6.49 6.85
CA ASP A 66 -5.53 -6.98 6.18
C ASP A 66 -4.35 -6.03 6.36
N ALA A 67 -4.59 -4.71 6.42
CA ALA A 67 -3.56 -3.72 6.71
C ALA A 67 -2.90 -3.97 8.09
N TRP A 68 -3.73 -4.34 9.07
CA TRP A 68 -3.31 -4.59 10.44
C TRP A 68 -2.59 -5.92 10.61
N VAL A 69 -2.96 -6.93 9.81
CA VAL A 69 -2.17 -8.17 9.68
C VAL A 69 -0.78 -7.89 9.13
N ALA A 70 -0.64 -6.96 8.18
CA ALA A 70 0.64 -6.58 7.58
C ALA A 70 1.53 -5.70 8.49
N MET A 71 0.92 -4.89 9.36
CA MET A 71 1.58 -3.91 10.22
C MET A 71 2.82 -4.42 11.00
N PRO A 72 2.77 -5.56 11.72
CA PRO A 72 3.95 -6.07 12.44
C PRO A 72 5.10 -6.45 11.50
N TYR A 73 4.82 -6.89 10.28
CA TYR A 73 5.85 -7.23 9.28
C TYR A 73 6.49 -5.98 8.69
N LEU A 74 5.69 -4.95 8.42
CA LEU A 74 6.18 -3.63 7.98
C LEU A 74 7.13 -3.05 9.04
N LYS A 75 6.68 -3.02 10.31
CA LYS A 75 7.51 -2.55 11.42
C LYS A 75 8.83 -3.30 11.51
N ALA A 76 8.80 -4.63 11.47
CA ALA A 76 10.01 -5.44 11.53
C ALA A 76 10.97 -5.15 10.37
N LEU A 77 10.46 -4.91 9.16
CA LEU A 77 11.28 -4.58 7.99
C LEU A 77 11.89 -3.18 8.09
N ILE A 78 11.11 -2.19 8.54
CA ILE A 78 11.56 -0.81 8.78
C ILE A 78 12.67 -0.80 9.82
N ASP A 79 12.47 -1.44 10.97
CA ASP A 79 13.46 -1.52 12.04
C ASP A 79 14.78 -2.15 11.54
N LYS A 80 14.70 -3.17 10.67
CA LYS A 80 15.89 -3.79 10.06
C LYS A 80 16.56 -2.89 9.02
N ALA A 81 15.79 -2.13 8.24
CA ALA A 81 16.34 -1.17 7.29
C ALA A 81 17.12 -0.07 8.03
N HIS A 82 16.53 0.52 9.08
CA HIS A 82 17.19 1.50 9.95
C HIS A 82 18.48 0.94 10.57
N ALA A 83 18.42 -0.26 11.15
CA ALA A 83 19.59 -0.90 11.76
C ALA A 83 20.74 -1.17 10.76
N LYS A 84 20.45 -1.18 9.46
CA LYS A 84 21.43 -1.38 8.38
C LYS A 84 21.79 -0.09 7.64
N GLY A 85 21.23 1.06 8.03
CA GLY A 85 21.41 2.33 7.33
C GLY A 85 20.84 2.31 5.90
N VAL A 86 19.84 1.46 5.65
CA VAL A 86 19.10 1.43 4.39
C VAL A 86 18.09 2.58 4.43
N PRO A 87 18.03 3.45 3.40
CA PRO A 87 17.03 4.51 3.34
C PRO A 87 15.62 3.94 3.40
N VAL A 88 14.79 4.48 4.28
CA VAL A 88 13.35 4.21 4.34
C VAL A 88 12.64 5.48 3.89
N ILE A 89 11.74 5.36 2.92
CA ILE A 89 11.04 6.50 2.31
C ILE A 89 9.55 6.20 2.37
N TYR A 90 8.75 7.16 2.82
CA TYR A 90 7.29 7.04 2.88
C TYR A 90 6.63 7.83 1.75
N THR A 91 5.55 7.27 1.21
CA THR A 91 4.61 8.03 0.38
C THR A 91 3.28 8.17 1.11
N THR A 92 2.62 9.30 0.86
CA THR A 92 1.23 9.51 1.25
C THR A 92 0.56 10.47 0.30
N GLY A 93 -0.77 10.61 0.41
CA GLY A 93 -1.54 11.53 -0.39
C GLY A 93 -1.27 12.99 0.00
N VAL A 94 -0.85 13.80 -0.97
CA VAL A 94 -0.86 15.26 -0.86
C VAL A 94 -1.80 15.78 -1.92
N ARG A 95 -2.81 16.54 -1.51
CA ARG A 95 -3.86 17.04 -2.38
C ARG A 95 -4.20 18.48 -2.03
N ARG A 96 -4.52 19.28 -3.03
CA ARG A 96 -5.10 20.61 -2.77
C ARG A 96 -6.46 20.48 -2.08
N GLU A 97 -6.82 21.45 -1.26
CA GLU A 97 -8.13 21.48 -0.59
C GLU A 97 -9.29 21.48 -1.60
N ASP A 98 -9.12 22.14 -2.75
CA ASP A 98 -10.09 22.15 -3.84
C ASP A 98 -10.11 20.85 -4.67
N ASN A 99 -9.21 19.91 -4.39
CA ASN A 99 -9.03 18.64 -5.10
C ASN A 99 -8.81 18.78 -6.62
N TRP A 100 -8.44 19.97 -7.10
CA TRP A 100 -8.30 20.25 -8.53
C TRP A 100 -7.22 19.39 -9.19
N ASP A 101 -6.17 19.05 -8.43
CA ASP A 101 -5.02 18.26 -8.84
C ASP A 101 -5.27 16.74 -8.88
N SER A 102 -6.49 16.28 -8.61
CA SER A 102 -6.84 14.85 -8.73
C SER A 102 -6.89 14.33 -10.16
N GLY A 103 -7.11 15.20 -11.15
CA GLY A 103 -7.15 14.82 -12.56
C GLY A 103 -8.10 13.66 -12.87
N SER A 104 -7.79 12.90 -13.92
CA SER A 104 -8.64 11.79 -14.40
C SER A 104 -8.70 10.58 -13.46
N TRP A 105 -7.91 10.55 -12.37
CA TRP A 105 -8.00 9.49 -11.39
C TRP A 105 -9.36 9.47 -10.69
N ASN A 106 -9.93 10.63 -10.38
CA ASN A 106 -11.25 10.74 -9.76
C ASN A 106 -12.36 10.13 -10.63
N TRP A 107 -12.24 10.19 -11.96
CA TRP A 107 -13.26 9.67 -12.88
C TRP A 107 -13.43 8.14 -12.78
N LYS A 108 -12.44 7.43 -12.21
CA LYS A 108 -12.45 5.97 -12.09
C LYS A 108 -13.10 5.49 -10.79
N ASN A 109 -13.55 6.39 -9.91
CA ASN A 109 -14.23 6.02 -8.68
C ASN A 109 -15.46 6.91 -8.47
N SER A 110 -16.65 6.29 -8.47
CA SER A 110 -17.94 6.97 -8.28
C SER A 110 -18.10 7.62 -6.90
N ARG A 111 -17.22 7.31 -5.95
CA ARG A 111 -17.18 7.85 -4.58
C ARG A 111 -16.02 8.82 -4.35
N SER A 112 -15.32 9.25 -5.40
CA SER A 112 -14.16 10.17 -5.26
C SER A 112 -14.51 11.53 -4.65
N ASP A 113 -15.77 11.98 -4.78
CA ASP A 113 -16.24 13.23 -4.18
C ASP A 113 -16.30 13.19 -2.64
N GLU A 114 -16.27 12.00 -2.03
CA GLU A 114 -16.21 11.84 -0.57
C GLU A 114 -14.94 12.45 0.03
N ASP A 115 -13.83 12.46 -0.72
CA ASP A 115 -12.55 13.04 -0.29
C ASP A 115 -12.62 14.57 -0.07
N ARG A 116 -13.57 15.23 -0.75
CA ARG A 116 -13.87 16.67 -0.60
C ARG A 116 -15.00 16.93 0.38
N SER A 117 -16.08 16.17 0.27
CA SER A 117 -17.39 16.52 0.83
C SER A 117 -17.72 15.82 2.14
N SER A 118 -17.08 14.67 2.39
CA SER A 118 -17.54 13.70 3.38
C SER A 118 -16.35 13.01 4.06
N ARG A 119 -15.34 13.79 4.47
CA ARG A 119 -14.21 13.23 5.23
C ARG A 119 -14.73 12.54 6.49
N PRO A 120 -14.23 11.34 6.83
CA PRO A 120 -14.64 10.65 8.05
C PRO A 120 -14.49 11.54 9.29
N ALA A 121 -15.51 11.53 10.15
CA ALA A 121 -15.45 12.20 11.44
C ALA A 121 -14.54 11.40 12.39
N THR A 122 -13.24 11.65 12.29
CA THR A 122 -12.18 11.03 13.10
C THR A 122 -11.22 12.10 13.65
N ASN A 123 -10.37 11.70 14.60
CA ASN A 123 -9.31 12.52 15.18
C ASN A 123 -7.97 12.42 14.44
N VAL A 124 -7.89 11.71 13.31
CA VAL A 124 -6.68 11.59 12.48
C VAL A 124 -6.88 12.17 11.08
N ASP A 125 -5.82 12.67 10.44
CA ASP A 125 -5.86 12.92 8.99
C ASP A 125 -5.73 11.57 8.26
N GLY A 126 -6.55 11.35 7.24
CA GLY A 126 -6.48 10.14 6.43
C GLY A 126 -5.13 9.96 5.73
N ASN A 127 -4.40 11.04 5.45
CA ASN A 127 -3.08 11.00 4.83
C ASN A 127 -1.94 10.91 5.86
N ASP A 128 -2.22 10.92 7.17
CA ASP A 128 -1.18 10.67 8.16
C ASP A 128 -0.76 9.19 8.11
N ILE A 129 0.56 8.96 8.16
CA ILE A 129 1.12 7.61 8.29
C ILE A 129 0.62 6.99 9.59
N VAL A 130 0.23 5.73 9.51
CA VAL A 130 -0.29 4.99 10.66
C VAL A 130 0.76 4.95 11.79
N ALA A 131 0.34 5.30 13.00
CA ALA A 131 1.23 5.52 14.15
C ALA A 131 2.15 4.32 14.49
N GLU A 132 1.70 3.09 14.23
CA GLU A 132 2.44 1.84 14.43
C GLU A 132 3.78 1.79 13.67
N ILE A 133 3.85 2.53 12.56
CA ILE A 133 5.03 2.64 11.69
C ILE A 133 5.40 4.11 11.43
N ALA A 134 5.14 4.99 12.39
CA ALA A 134 5.44 6.41 12.26
C ALA A 134 6.89 6.65 11.76
N PRO A 135 7.11 7.56 10.79
CA PRO A 135 8.44 7.87 10.29
C PRO A 135 9.38 8.33 11.40
N ALA A 136 10.62 7.86 11.36
CA ALA A 136 11.69 8.35 12.23
C ALA A 136 12.31 9.64 11.65
N PRO A 137 13.05 10.44 12.44
CA PRO A 137 13.63 11.69 11.94
C PRO A 137 14.58 11.56 10.73
N GLN A 138 15.10 10.36 10.47
CA GLN A 138 15.97 10.05 9.33
C GLN A 138 15.23 9.60 8.06
N ASP A 139 13.90 9.46 8.12
CA ASP A 139 13.04 8.94 7.04
C ASP A 139 12.47 10.05 6.14
#